data_AF-W4RTX1-F1
#
_entry.id   AF-W4RTX1-F1
#
_cell.length_a   1.000
_cell.length_b   1.000
_cell.length_c   1.000
_cell.angle_alpha   90.00
_cell.angle_beta   90.00
_cell.angle_gamma   90.00
#
_symmetry.space_group_name_H-M   'P 1'
#
loop_
_entity.id
_entity.type
_entity.pdbx_description
1 polymer ?
#
loop_
_entity_poly.entity_id
_entity_poly.type
_entity_poly.pdbx_seq_one_letter_code
_entity_poly.pdbx_strand_id
1 'polypeptide(L)'
;MSSVLTESKIRKLFTEAVYRRGVSYYRNGYVRDLVFNPVMESWDAKVRGSTIYHVNVQLDELGIECECDCPAFDQYYSPCKHVAAVLLKIQESESMNNGNTRLNVLSPLSAQERERILQDSQKRRMEEERRQAEERQRIYAKYLTDQFIDAFANQPQPVLAQPVSGGKEQLVVEWICKIYKPYSGNQVLLLEMKVGPKKTYVVRKILEFLNAVQAQRSYGFTSLFSYDPLQHDFSASDKEVIEMLLKSVEYERVYQQMQAHHFRNNSISDERSITISPLLADAFLAKMAEGPVRLEYGGSVYEGVAVHHDELPLTLQLDKGSKQDSFKLDLSDLLLREYLGLYGYLVERNHFYKLSPDQQQYIKEVKELVNKTHNPLLMIDEEQIEPFLSHVVPKMNRIGKLKIAMRYQAVFRNFHCRRRFLWILSMKSCRFDWNIIMVRKC
;
A
#
# COMPACT_ATOMS: atom_id res chain seq x y z
N MET A 1 -12.40 -26.37 -19.06
CA MET A 1 -11.86 -27.75 -19.09
C MET A 1 -11.10 -27.96 -17.79
N SER A 2 -11.44 -28.95 -16.96
CA SER A 2 -10.87 -29.05 -15.62
C SER A 2 -9.38 -29.41 -15.68
N SER A 3 -8.55 -28.48 -15.21
CA SER A 3 -7.18 -28.80 -14.85
C SER A 3 -7.27 -29.67 -13.59
N VAL A 4 -7.14 -30.99 -13.75
CA VAL A 4 -7.29 -31.92 -12.62
C VAL A 4 -6.23 -31.59 -11.57
N LEU A 5 -6.69 -31.22 -10.37
CA LEU A 5 -5.86 -30.93 -9.21
C LEU A 5 -5.29 -32.26 -8.69
N THR A 6 -4.01 -32.53 -8.92
CA THR A 6 -3.36 -33.78 -8.48
C THR A 6 -2.52 -33.56 -7.22
N GLU A 7 -2.39 -34.60 -6.39
CA GLU A 7 -1.59 -34.55 -5.16
C GLU A 7 -0.14 -34.10 -5.43
N SER A 8 0.45 -34.52 -6.55
CA SER A 8 1.79 -34.10 -6.99
C SER A 8 1.87 -32.59 -7.29
N LYS A 9 0.82 -32.01 -7.88
CA LYS A 9 0.74 -30.55 -8.09
C LYS A 9 0.57 -29.80 -6.76
N ILE A 10 -0.32 -30.27 -5.89
CA ILE A 10 -0.51 -29.68 -4.55
C ILE A 10 0.81 -29.70 -3.79
N ARG A 11 1.50 -30.83 -3.73
CA ARG A 11 2.75 -30.99 -2.96
C ARG A 11 3.86 -30.04 -3.43
N LYS A 12 3.93 -29.69 -4.72
CA LYS A 12 4.94 -28.77 -5.26
C LYS A 12 4.75 -27.32 -4.82
N LEU A 13 3.56 -26.94 -4.34
CA LEU A 13 3.27 -25.58 -3.85
C LEU A 13 3.82 -25.34 -2.43
N PHE A 14 4.21 -26.39 -1.71
CA PHE A 14 4.56 -26.30 -0.29
C PHE A 14 5.94 -26.88 -0.01
N THR A 15 6.59 -26.37 1.02
CA THR A 15 7.72 -27.09 1.64
C THR A 15 7.21 -28.37 2.31
N GLU A 16 8.05 -29.40 2.37
CA GLU A 16 7.69 -30.70 2.94
C GLU A 16 7.12 -30.59 4.38
N ALA A 17 7.68 -29.70 5.20
CA ALA A 17 7.22 -29.45 6.56
C ALA A 17 5.85 -28.77 6.65
N VAL A 18 5.50 -27.89 5.70
CA VAL A 18 4.17 -27.26 5.63
C VAL A 18 3.14 -28.24 5.09
N TYR A 19 3.50 -28.97 4.03
CA TYR A 19 2.63 -29.99 3.42
C TYR A 19 2.21 -31.06 4.43
N ARG A 20 3.15 -31.64 5.20
CA ARG A 20 2.83 -32.65 6.22
C ARG A 20 1.85 -32.15 7.28
N ARG A 21 1.98 -30.89 7.70
CA ARG A 21 1.04 -30.27 8.66
C ARG A 21 -0.33 -30.07 8.02
N GLY A 22 -0.40 -29.69 6.75
CA GLY A 22 -1.65 -29.61 6.00
C GLY A 22 -2.37 -30.95 5.87
N VAL A 23 -1.63 -32.02 5.54
CA VAL A 23 -2.16 -33.39 5.50
C VAL A 23 -2.76 -33.79 6.86
N SER A 24 -2.12 -33.41 7.97
CA SER A 24 -2.66 -33.66 9.31
C SER A 24 -3.99 -32.94 9.54
N TYR A 25 -4.11 -31.67 9.16
CA TYR A 25 -5.36 -30.90 9.31
C TYR A 25 -6.50 -31.47 8.45
N TYR A 26 -6.18 -31.90 7.23
CA TYR A 26 -7.11 -32.60 6.35
C TYR A 26 -7.59 -33.92 6.98
N ARG A 27 -6.67 -34.80 7.39
CA ARG A 27 -6.99 -36.12 7.97
C ARG A 27 -7.78 -36.03 9.28
N ASN A 28 -7.53 -35.00 10.08
CA ASN A 28 -8.27 -34.76 11.32
C ASN A 28 -9.66 -34.10 11.09
N GLY A 29 -10.05 -33.84 9.84
CA GLY A 29 -11.36 -33.25 9.52
C GLY A 29 -11.52 -31.82 10.03
N TYR A 30 -10.45 -31.04 10.05
CA TYR A 30 -10.47 -29.64 10.51
C TYR A 30 -10.95 -28.66 9.43
N VAL A 31 -11.01 -29.09 8.18
CA VAL A 31 -11.64 -28.33 7.09
C VAL A 31 -13.16 -28.55 7.14
N ARG A 32 -13.91 -27.46 7.25
CA ARG A 32 -15.37 -27.39 7.36
C ARG A 32 -15.92 -26.41 6.35
N ASP A 33 -17.21 -26.53 6.06
CA ASP A 33 -17.97 -25.60 5.20
C ASP A 33 -17.29 -25.34 3.84
N LEU A 34 -16.79 -26.39 3.17
CA LEU A 34 -16.24 -26.24 1.82
C LEU A 34 -17.38 -25.99 0.83
N VAL A 35 -17.39 -24.81 0.21
CA VAL A 35 -18.42 -24.36 -0.74
C VAL A 35 -17.75 -23.85 -2.00
N PHE A 36 -18.25 -24.25 -3.16
CA PHE A 36 -17.83 -23.70 -4.45
C PHE A 36 -18.75 -22.54 -4.85
N ASN A 37 -18.15 -21.41 -5.22
CA ASN A 37 -18.84 -20.24 -5.74
C ASN A 37 -18.74 -20.23 -7.28
N PRO A 38 -19.84 -20.53 -8.00
CA PRO A 38 -19.82 -20.63 -9.47
C PRO A 38 -19.69 -19.27 -10.17
N VAL A 39 -19.92 -18.14 -9.47
CA VAL A 39 -19.80 -16.79 -10.05
C VAL A 39 -18.35 -16.31 -10.05
N MET A 40 -17.60 -16.64 -9.00
CA MET A 40 -16.18 -16.26 -8.86
C MET A 40 -15.21 -17.39 -9.21
N GLU A 41 -15.71 -18.56 -9.59
CA GLU A 41 -14.94 -19.78 -9.86
C GLU A 41 -13.95 -20.14 -8.71
N SER A 42 -14.37 -19.87 -7.47
CA SER A 42 -13.54 -20.02 -6.27
C SER A 42 -14.16 -20.99 -5.25
N TRP A 43 -13.32 -21.57 -4.41
CA TRP A 43 -13.68 -22.40 -3.28
C TRP A 43 -13.44 -21.65 -1.97
N ASP A 44 -14.44 -21.64 -1.10
CA ASP A 44 -14.36 -21.08 0.24
C ASP A 44 -14.45 -22.19 1.28
N ALA A 45 -13.61 -22.13 2.32
CA ALA A 45 -13.59 -23.10 3.41
C ALA A 45 -13.21 -22.47 4.74
N LYS A 46 -13.69 -23.08 5.84
CA LYS A 46 -13.31 -22.75 7.21
C LYS A 46 -12.41 -23.83 7.78
N VAL A 47 -11.24 -23.46 8.28
CA VAL A 47 -10.26 -24.40 8.83
C VAL A 47 -10.07 -24.16 10.33
N ARG A 48 -10.34 -25.19 11.13
CA ARG A 48 -10.18 -25.15 12.59
C ARG A 48 -8.70 -25.26 12.98
N GLY A 49 -8.20 -24.26 13.71
CA GLY A 49 -6.87 -24.24 14.33
C GLY A 49 -6.96 -23.73 15.78
N SER A 50 -6.09 -22.78 16.16
CA SER A 50 -6.24 -22.03 17.41
C SER A 50 -7.46 -21.09 17.39
N THR A 51 -7.82 -20.62 16.19
CA THR A 51 -9.07 -19.94 15.85
C THR A 51 -9.64 -20.55 14.57
N ILE A 52 -10.75 -20.02 14.04
CA ILE A 52 -11.29 -20.44 12.75
C ILE A 52 -10.64 -19.55 11.69
N TYR A 53 -10.00 -20.17 10.70
CA TYR A 53 -9.37 -19.50 9.58
C TYR A 53 -10.22 -19.64 8.32
N HIS A 54 -10.39 -18.55 7.57
CA HIS A 54 -11.02 -18.55 6.26
C HIS A 54 -9.96 -18.76 5.18
N VAL A 55 -10.26 -19.67 4.26
CA VAL A 55 -9.38 -20.01 3.14
C VAL A 55 -10.18 -19.90 1.86
N ASN A 56 -9.66 -19.13 0.92
CA ASN A 56 -10.19 -19.02 -0.43
C ASN A 56 -9.18 -19.62 -1.42
N VAL A 57 -9.66 -20.37 -2.40
CA VAL A 57 -8.84 -21.00 -3.44
C VAL A 57 -9.51 -20.84 -4.80
N GLN A 58 -8.78 -20.29 -5.77
CA GLN A 58 -9.21 -20.20 -7.16
C GLN A 58 -8.32 -21.09 -8.03
N LEU A 59 -8.96 -21.85 -8.93
CA LEU A 59 -8.31 -22.80 -9.83
C LEU A 59 -8.55 -22.32 -11.27
N ASP A 60 -7.50 -21.86 -11.96
CA ASP A 60 -7.61 -21.36 -13.33
C ASP A 60 -6.60 -22.04 -14.27
N GLU A 61 -6.50 -21.55 -15.51
CA GLU A 61 -5.55 -22.05 -16.52
C GLU A 61 -4.10 -21.58 -16.27
N LEU A 62 -3.90 -20.54 -15.43
CA LEU A 62 -2.61 -19.91 -15.14
C LEU A 62 -1.94 -20.47 -13.87
N GLY A 63 -2.69 -21.09 -12.95
CA GLY A 63 -2.17 -21.63 -11.71
C GLY A 63 -3.22 -21.92 -10.64
N ILE A 64 -2.77 -21.87 -9.38
CA ILE A 64 -3.60 -22.02 -8.19
C ILE A 64 -3.37 -20.77 -7.36
N GLU A 65 -4.37 -19.91 -7.30
CA GLU A 65 -4.38 -18.74 -6.43
C GLU A 65 -5.05 -19.11 -5.11
N CYS A 66 -4.46 -18.68 -4.01
CA CYS A 66 -4.95 -19.03 -2.68
C CYS A 66 -4.70 -17.91 -1.68
N GLU A 67 -5.66 -17.73 -0.78
CA GLU A 67 -5.60 -16.75 0.29
C GLU A 67 -6.01 -17.42 1.62
N CYS A 68 -5.37 -17.03 2.70
CA CYS A 68 -5.73 -17.48 4.04
C CYS A 68 -5.51 -16.38 5.07
N ASP A 69 -6.50 -16.14 5.93
CA ASP A 69 -6.45 -15.14 7.01
C ASP A 69 -5.57 -15.54 8.21
N CYS A 70 -4.71 -16.55 8.07
CA CYS A 70 -3.88 -17.01 9.18
C CYS A 70 -2.56 -16.22 9.31
N PRO A 71 -2.04 -16.03 10.54
CA PRO A 71 -0.82 -15.25 10.76
C PRO A 71 0.41 -15.73 9.96
N ALA A 72 0.49 -17.02 9.68
CA ALA A 72 1.61 -17.58 8.91
C ALA A 72 1.52 -17.26 7.41
N PHE A 73 0.33 -17.00 6.89
CA PHE A 73 0.12 -16.58 5.51
C PHE A 73 0.36 -15.07 5.38
N ASP A 74 -0.16 -14.29 6.32
CA ASP A 74 0.06 -12.84 6.41
C ASP A 74 1.54 -12.46 6.56
N GLN A 75 2.29 -13.19 7.40
CA GLN A 75 3.70 -12.88 7.67
C GLN A 75 4.64 -13.23 6.51
N TYR A 76 4.34 -14.27 5.72
CA TYR A 76 5.27 -14.84 4.75
C TYR A 76 4.74 -14.83 3.31
N TYR A 77 3.49 -14.39 3.09
CA TYR A 77 2.78 -14.41 1.80
C TYR A 77 2.99 -15.72 1.03
N SER A 78 2.97 -16.83 1.77
CA SER A 78 3.30 -18.16 1.27
C SER A 78 2.19 -19.15 1.64
N PRO A 79 1.81 -20.07 0.74
CA PRO A 79 0.77 -21.06 1.00
C PRO A 79 1.00 -21.80 2.31
N CYS A 80 0.03 -21.66 3.23
CA CYS A 80 0.14 -22.20 4.57
C CYS A 80 -0.43 -23.62 4.69
N LYS A 81 -0.30 -24.23 5.87
CA LYS A 81 -0.86 -25.56 6.16
C LYS A 81 -2.40 -25.63 5.99
N HIS A 82 -3.13 -24.52 6.18
CA HIS A 82 -4.58 -24.49 6.00
C HIS A 82 -4.95 -24.57 4.52
N VAL A 83 -4.24 -23.84 3.66
CA VAL A 83 -4.38 -23.92 2.20
C VAL A 83 -4.10 -25.35 1.71
N ALA A 84 -3.02 -25.98 2.18
CA ALA A 84 -2.73 -27.37 1.84
C ALA A 84 -3.87 -28.32 2.23
N ALA A 85 -4.47 -28.14 3.40
CA ALA A 85 -5.60 -28.96 3.85
C ALA A 85 -6.85 -28.77 2.99
N VAL A 86 -7.12 -27.53 2.55
CA VAL A 86 -8.27 -27.18 1.70
C VAL A 86 -8.10 -27.73 0.29
N LEU A 87 -6.91 -27.60 -0.31
CA LEU A 87 -6.61 -28.18 -1.63
C LEU A 87 -6.80 -29.70 -1.66
N LEU A 88 -6.38 -30.41 -0.61
CA LEU A 88 -6.61 -31.86 -0.47
C LEU A 88 -8.10 -32.18 -0.34
N LYS A 89 -8.87 -31.32 0.34
CA LYS A 89 -10.32 -31.48 0.48
C LYS A 89 -11.08 -31.21 -0.82
N ILE A 90 -10.64 -30.22 -1.59
CA ILE A 90 -11.15 -29.93 -2.94
C ILE A 90 -10.87 -31.13 -3.85
N GLN A 91 -9.63 -31.64 -3.87
CA GLN A 91 -9.26 -32.82 -4.66
C GLN A 91 -10.14 -34.04 -4.31
N GLU A 92 -10.40 -34.30 -3.03
CA GLU A 92 -11.32 -35.36 -2.60
C GLU A 92 -12.75 -35.10 -3.12
N SER A 93 -13.25 -33.87 -2.99
CA SER A 93 -14.59 -33.51 -3.45
C SER A 93 -14.77 -33.64 -4.97
N GLU A 94 -13.74 -33.29 -5.75
CA GLU A 94 -13.71 -33.46 -7.20
C GLU A 94 -13.61 -34.95 -7.58
N SER A 95 -12.82 -35.72 -6.82
CA SER A 95 -12.68 -37.17 -7.03
C SER A 95 -13.96 -37.93 -6.66
N MET A 96 -14.72 -37.46 -5.66
CA MET A 96 -16.03 -38.02 -5.29
C MET A 96 -17.12 -37.63 -6.30
N ASN A 97 -17.06 -36.42 -6.86
CA ASN A 97 -17.97 -36.00 -7.94
C ASN A 97 -17.69 -36.74 -9.26
N ASN A 98 -16.42 -37.04 -9.59
CA ASN A 98 -16.06 -37.88 -10.74
C ASN A 98 -16.16 -39.39 -10.48
N GLY A 99 -16.15 -39.81 -9.21
CA GLY A 99 -16.09 -41.20 -8.76
C GLY A 99 -17.43 -41.87 -8.51
N ASN A 100 -18.56 -41.17 -8.67
CA ASN A 100 -19.89 -41.77 -8.54
C ASN A 100 -20.25 -42.75 -9.69
N THR A 101 -19.26 -43.09 -10.52
CA THR A 101 -19.30 -44.21 -11.47
C THR A 101 -18.21 -45.24 -11.13
N ARG A 102 -18.35 -45.99 -10.02
CA ARG A 102 -18.11 -47.46 -9.91
C ARG A 102 -17.84 -47.94 -8.46
N LEU A 103 -18.86 -48.60 -7.92
CA LEU A 103 -18.86 -49.89 -7.19
C LEU A 103 -18.22 -49.98 -5.78
N ASN A 104 -19.03 -50.28 -4.75
CA ASN A 104 -19.18 -51.67 -4.27
C ASN A 104 -20.34 -51.93 -3.27
N VAL A 105 -21.17 -52.91 -3.65
CA VAL A 105 -21.81 -54.02 -2.90
C VAL A 105 -22.48 -53.75 -1.54
N LEU A 106 -23.81 -53.75 -1.54
CA LEU A 106 -24.65 -54.40 -0.51
C LEU A 106 -25.85 -55.08 -1.20
N SER A 107 -26.25 -56.22 -0.64
CA SER A 107 -27.33 -57.15 -1.05
C SER A 107 -28.63 -56.48 -1.53
N PRO A 108 -29.46 -57.16 -2.37
CA PRO A 108 -30.61 -56.52 -2.99
C PRO A 108 -31.74 -56.29 -1.98
N LEU A 109 -31.72 -55.13 -1.32
CA LEU A 109 -32.91 -54.53 -0.71
C LEU A 109 -33.94 -54.27 -1.81
N SER A 110 -35.22 -54.55 -1.54
CA SER A 110 -36.31 -54.35 -2.50
C SER A 110 -36.42 -52.87 -2.89
N ALA A 111 -36.94 -52.58 -4.08
CA ALA A 111 -37.11 -51.21 -4.57
C ALA A 111 -37.92 -50.34 -3.58
N GLN A 112 -38.90 -50.92 -2.89
CA GLN A 112 -39.72 -50.26 -1.88
C GLN A 112 -38.93 -49.88 -0.61
N GLU A 113 -38.00 -50.73 -0.16
CA GLU A 113 -37.17 -50.42 1.01
C GLU A 113 -36.14 -49.34 0.71
N ARG A 114 -35.57 -49.34 -0.51
CA ARG A 114 -34.66 -48.28 -0.96
C ARG A 114 -35.35 -46.93 -1.00
N GLU A 115 -36.57 -46.88 -1.53
CA GLU A 115 -37.34 -45.64 -1.63
C GLU A 115 -37.73 -45.09 -0.26
N ARG A 116 -38.12 -45.95 0.69
CA ARG A 116 -38.38 -45.53 2.08
C ARG A 116 -37.13 -44.99 2.78
N ILE A 117 -35.98 -45.64 2.61
CA ILE A 117 -34.72 -45.18 3.23
C ILE A 117 -34.25 -43.85 2.61
N LEU A 118 -34.40 -43.67 1.29
CA LEU A 118 -34.12 -42.41 0.59
C LEU A 118 -35.06 -41.28 1.05
N GLN A 119 -36.36 -41.53 1.16
CA GLN A 119 -37.32 -40.53 1.63
C GLN A 119 -37.06 -40.14 3.10
N ASP A 120 -36.78 -41.10 3.97
CA ASP A 120 -36.53 -40.86 5.39
C ASP A 120 -35.16 -40.18 5.64
N SER A 121 -34.14 -40.49 4.84
CA SER A 121 -32.85 -39.79 4.87
C SER A 121 -32.95 -38.36 4.34
N GLN A 122 -33.71 -38.13 3.25
CA GLN A 122 -33.97 -36.78 2.73
C GLN A 122 -34.77 -35.93 3.73
N LYS A 123 -35.77 -36.52 4.39
CA LYS A 123 -36.61 -35.83 5.38
C LYS A 123 -35.80 -35.45 6.62
N ARG A 124 -34.97 -36.37 7.15
CA ARG A 124 -34.06 -36.07 8.26
C ARG A 124 -33.04 -35.00 7.89
N ARG A 125 -32.50 -35.04 6.67
CA ARG A 125 -31.55 -34.03 6.19
C ARG A 125 -32.19 -32.64 6.05
N MET A 126 -33.42 -32.54 5.54
CA MET A 126 -34.17 -31.28 5.50
C MET A 126 -34.53 -30.75 6.90
N GLU A 127 -34.90 -31.64 7.83
CA GLU A 127 -35.21 -31.26 9.22
C GLU A 127 -33.96 -30.75 9.96
N GLU A 128 -32.81 -31.40 9.75
CA GLU A 128 -31.52 -30.98 10.30
C GLU A 128 -31.06 -29.64 9.70
N GLU A 129 -31.18 -29.46 8.38
CA GLU A 129 -30.88 -28.20 7.69
C GLU A 129 -31.79 -27.06 8.18
N ARG A 130 -33.07 -27.33 8.43
CA ARG A 130 -34.02 -26.38 9.00
C ARG A 130 -33.65 -26.01 10.44
N ARG A 131 -33.33 -26.98 11.29
CA ARG A 131 -32.86 -26.74 12.67
C ARG A 131 -31.60 -25.90 12.70
N GLN A 132 -30.62 -26.22 11.86
CA GLN A 132 -29.39 -25.45 11.77
C GLN A 132 -29.63 -24.05 11.19
N ALA A 133 -30.59 -23.87 10.27
CA ALA A 133 -30.97 -22.56 9.77
C ALA A 133 -31.63 -21.71 10.87
N GLU A 134 -32.53 -22.29 11.66
CA GLU A 134 -33.17 -21.63 12.81
C GLU A 134 -32.15 -21.29 13.90
N GLU A 135 -31.18 -22.16 14.17
CA GLU A 135 -30.09 -21.90 15.12
C GLU A 135 -29.14 -20.81 14.62
N ARG A 136 -28.77 -20.82 13.33
CA ARG A 136 -28.01 -19.73 12.70
C ARG A 136 -28.78 -18.41 12.75
N GLN A 137 -30.09 -18.43 12.50
CA GLN A 137 -30.95 -17.24 12.59
C GLN A 137 -30.99 -16.70 14.02
N ARG A 138 -31.06 -17.58 15.03
CA ARG A 138 -31.03 -17.20 16.45
C ARG A 138 -29.68 -16.65 16.87
N ILE A 139 -28.58 -17.27 16.45
CA ILE A 139 -27.21 -16.78 16.73
C ILE A 139 -27.00 -15.42 16.05
N TYR A 140 -27.45 -15.28 14.81
CA TYR A 140 -27.36 -14.03 14.06
C TYR A 140 -28.24 -12.94 14.67
N ALA A 141 -29.47 -13.25 15.08
CA ALA A 141 -30.34 -12.32 15.78
C ALA A 141 -29.77 -11.92 17.15
N LYS A 142 -29.17 -12.87 17.88
CA LYS A 142 -28.47 -12.57 19.14
C LYS A 142 -27.27 -11.67 18.89
N TYR A 143 -26.43 -11.98 17.91
CA TYR A 143 -25.30 -11.15 17.49
C TYR A 143 -25.74 -9.74 17.08
N LEU A 144 -26.80 -9.62 16.28
CA LEU A 144 -27.37 -8.31 15.91
C LEU A 144 -27.93 -7.56 17.12
N THR A 145 -28.54 -8.28 18.07
CA THR A 145 -29.04 -7.69 19.31
C THR A 145 -27.90 -7.23 20.20
N ASP A 146 -26.83 -8.01 20.30
CA ASP A 146 -25.62 -7.66 21.05
C ASP A 146 -24.93 -6.44 20.38
N GLN A 147 -24.82 -6.40 19.06
CA GLN A 147 -24.33 -5.23 18.32
C GLN A 147 -25.24 -4.01 18.47
N PHE A 148 -26.56 -4.20 18.52
CA PHE A 148 -27.52 -3.13 18.76
C PHE A 148 -27.41 -2.61 20.20
N ILE A 149 -27.30 -3.50 21.19
CA ILE A 149 -27.05 -3.15 22.59
C ILE A 149 -25.73 -2.37 22.69
N ASP A 150 -24.65 -2.82 22.06
CA ASP A 150 -23.37 -2.12 22.07
C ASP A 150 -23.43 -0.75 21.35
N ALA A 151 -24.20 -0.64 20.27
CA ALA A 151 -24.38 0.62 19.54
C ALA A 151 -25.15 1.66 20.38
N PHE A 152 -26.12 1.23 21.18
CA PHE A 152 -26.94 2.11 22.03
C PHE A 152 -26.37 2.30 23.43
N ALA A 153 -25.66 1.33 24.00
CA ALA A 153 -24.95 1.46 25.27
C ALA A 153 -23.75 2.42 25.16
N ASN A 154 -23.18 2.57 23.95
CA ASN A 154 -22.11 3.53 23.65
C ASN A 154 -22.61 4.86 23.06
N GLN A 155 -23.92 5.13 23.05
CA GLN A 155 -24.41 6.49 22.87
C GLN A 155 -24.11 7.29 24.15
N PRO A 156 -23.34 8.39 24.08
CA PRO A 156 -23.02 9.18 25.26
C PRO A 156 -24.30 9.76 25.84
N GLN A 157 -24.62 9.40 27.09
CA GLN A 157 -25.46 10.27 27.91
C GLN A 157 -24.69 11.58 28.10
N PRO A 158 -25.33 12.76 27.97
CA PRO A 158 -24.69 14.01 28.32
C PRO A 158 -24.45 13.98 29.84
N VAL A 159 -23.24 13.60 30.24
CA VAL A 159 -22.79 13.79 31.61
C VAL A 159 -22.78 15.29 31.80
N LEU A 160 -23.66 15.79 32.68
CA LEU A 160 -23.63 17.17 33.14
C LEU A 160 -22.20 17.45 33.59
N ALA A 161 -21.46 18.21 32.78
CA ALA A 161 -20.08 18.56 33.05
C ALA A 161 -20.06 19.37 34.35
N GLN A 162 -19.70 18.71 35.45
CA GLN A 162 -19.25 19.43 36.63
C GLN A 162 -17.93 20.12 36.24
N PRO A 163 -17.78 21.43 36.47
CA PRO A 163 -16.56 22.14 36.14
C PRO A 163 -15.45 21.65 37.06
N VAL A 164 -14.64 20.71 36.57
CA VAL A 164 -13.39 20.35 37.22
C VAL A 164 -12.49 21.57 37.10
N SER A 165 -12.27 22.24 38.24
CA SER A 165 -11.48 23.47 38.35
C SER A 165 -9.97 23.16 38.34
N GLY A 166 -9.53 22.37 37.37
CA GLY A 166 -8.13 22.07 37.08
C GLY A 166 -7.95 22.14 35.57
N GLY A 167 -6.99 22.95 35.10
CA GLY A 167 -6.67 23.02 33.68
C GLY A 167 -6.30 21.64 33.14
N LYS A 168 -6.82 21.29 31.96
CA LYS A 168 -6.47 20.03 31.29
C LYS A 168 -4.94 19.96 31.10
N GLU A 169 -4.35 18.81 31.41
CA GLU A 169 -2.95 18.56 31.14
C GLU A 169 -2.74 18.45 29.63
N GLN A 170 -1.80 19.25 29.09
CA GLN A 170 -1.53 19.27 27.67
C GLN A 170 -0.70 18.03 27.28
N LEU A 171 -1.17 17.29 26.28
CA LEU A 171 -0.47 16.12 25.75
C LEU A 171 0.67 16.55 24.84
N VAL A 172 1.79 15.84 24.96
CA VAL A 172 2.90 15.89 24.01
C VAL A 172 2.64 14.85 22.92
N VAL A 173 2.72 15.28 21.67
CA VAL A 173 2.58 14.41 20.49
C VAL A 173 3.91 14.36 19.74
N GLU A 174 4.36 13.16 19.40
CA GLU A 174 5.49 12.93 18.50
C GLU A 174 4.96 12.40 17.17
N TRP A 175 5.14 13.18 16.11
CA TRP A 175 4.75 12.81 14.75
C TRP A 175 5.89 12.08 14.04
N ILE A 176 5.59 10.92 13.45
CA ILE A 176 6.56 10.13 12.68
C ILE A 176 6.01 9.94 11.27
N CYS A 177 6.57 10.66 10.32
CA CYS A 177 6.22 10.58 8.91
C CYS A 177 7.11 9.55 8.21
N LYS A 178 6.52 8.61 7.48
CA LYS A 178 7.24 7.58 6.73
C LYS A 178 6.95 7.70 5.24
N ILE A 179 7.98 7.59 4.41
CA ILE A 179 7.81 7.39 2.97
C ILE A 179 7.88 5.89 2.73
N TYR A 180 6.71 5.30 2.46
CA TYR A 180 6.58 3.87 2.22
C TYR A 180 6.49 3.61 0.71
N LYS A 181 7.27 2.65 0.22
CA LYS A 181 7.22 2.20 -1.17
C LYS A 181 6.64 0.78 -1.21
N PRO A 182 5.40 0.58 -1.68
CA PRO A 182 4.87 -0.76 -1.89
C PRO A 182 5.63 -1.49 -3.01
N TYR A 183 5.58 -2.83 -3.01
CA TYR A 183 6.22 -3.67 -4.03
C TYR A 183 5.73 -3.34 -5.45
N SER A 184 4.45 -3.00 -5.58
CA SER A 184 3.84 -2.46 -6.78
C SER A 184 3.10 -1.17 -6.42
N GLY A 185 3.32 -0.11 -7.20
CA GLY A 185 2.66 1.17 -7.01
C GLY A 185 3.59 2.32 -6.64
N ASN A 186 2.98 3.47 -6.36
CA ASN A 186 3.68 4.69 -6.04
C ASN A 186 4.02 4.77 -4.55
N GLN A 187 5.04 5.56 -4.22
CA GLN A 187 5.35 5.89 -2.84
C GLN A 187 4.21 6.65 -2.18
N VAL A 188 3.90 6.28 -0.94
CA VAL A 188 2.86 6.89 -0.10
C VAL A 188 3.48 7.49 1.16
N LEU A 189 2.89 8.57 1.65
CA LEU A 189 3.22 9.17 2.94
C LEU A 189 2.31 8.55 4.01
N LEU A 190 2.92 7.96 5.03
CA LEU A 190 2.25 7.41 6.20
C LEU A 190 2.58 8.26 7.41
N LEU A 191 1.61 8.53 8.28
CA LEU A 191 1.84 9.20 9.55
C LEU A 191 1.50 8.28 10.72
N GLU A 192 2.48 8.10 11.60
CA GLU A 192 2.31 7.48 12.92
C GLU A 192 2.38 8.56 14.01
N MET A 193 1.86 8.25 15.19
CA MET A 193 1.95 9.13 16.33
C MET A 193 2.33 8.40 17.63
N LYS A 194 3.02 9.12 18.51
CA LYS A 194 3.07 8.80 19.94
C LYS A 194 2.45 9.93 20.74
N VAL A 195 1.79 9.58 21.85
CA VAL A 195 1.09 10.57 22.68
C VAL A 195 1.26 10.29 24.16
N GLY A 196 1.37 11.34 24.96
CA GLY A 196 1.30 11.26 26.42
C GLY A 196 1.65 12.59 27.10
N PRO A 197 1.32 12.77 28.37
CA PRO A 197 1.52 14.04 29.08
C PRO A 197 3.00 14.33 29.40
N LYS A 198 3.77 13.29 29.75
CA LYS A 198 5.21 13.38 30.08
C LYS A 198 6.06 12.39 29.29
N LYS A 199 5.60 11.13 29.27
CA LYS A 199 6.17 10.06 28.46
C LYS A 199 5.21 9.75 27.32
N THR A 200 5.72 9.70 26.10
CA THR A 200 4.93 9.38 24.91
C THR A 200 4.81 7.87 24.73
N TYR A 201 3.62 7.42 24.34
CA TYR A 201 3.30 6.02 24.06
C TYR A 201 2.92 5.87 22.60
N VAL A 202 3.42 4.80 21.96
CA VAL A 202 3.09 4.49 20.56
C VAL A 202 1.60 4.15 20.46
N VAL A 203 0.91 4.85 19.56
CA VAL A 203 -0.49 4.58 19.25
C VAL A 203 -0.57 3.44 18.25
N ARG A 204 -0.96 2.24 18.70
CA ARG A 204 -1.01 1.03 17.85
C ARG A 204 -2.17 1.04 16.86
N LYS A 205 -3.27 1.68 17.24
CA LYS A 205 -4.50 1.77 16.46
C LYS A 205 -4.89 3.22 16.30
N ILE A 206 -4.18 3.93 15.43
CA ILE A 206 -4.28 5.39 15.31
C ILE A 206 -5.70 5.81 14.93
N LEU A 207 -6.36 5.11 14.01
CA LEU A 207 -7.72 5.46 13.59
C LEU A 207 -8.74 5.32 14.73
N GLU A 208 -8.69 4.23 15.50
CA GLU A 208 -9.58 4.05 16.66
C GLU A 208 -9.35 5.16 17.70
N PHE A 209 -8.09 5.51 17.95
CA PHE A 209 -7.74 6.58 18.88
C PHE A 209 -8.25 7.95 18.42
N LEU A 210 -8.00 8.33 17.16
CA LEU A 210 -8.46 9.62 16.62
C LEU A 210 -9.99 9.74 16.63
N ASN A 211 -10.71 8.65 16.36
CA ASN A 211 -12.17 8.62 16.50
C ASN A 211 -12.61 8.80 17.95
N ALA A 212 -11.91 8.21 18.93
CA ALA A 212 -12.19 8.44 20.35
C ALA A 212 -11.93 9.90 20.77
N VAL A 213 -10.86 10.52 20.27
CA VAL A 213 -10.58 11.95 20.48
C VAL A 213 -11.70 12.81 19.90
N GLN A 214 -12.11 12.57 18.65
CA GLN A 214 -13.20 13.31 18.01
C GLN A 214 -14.54 13.13 18.76
N ALA A 215 -14.82 11.92 19.24
CA ALA A 215 -16.03 11.59 20.00
C ALA A 215 -15.98 12.01 21.49
N GLN A 216 -14.88 12.65 21.94
CA GLN A 216 -14.65 12.98 23.35
C GLN A 216 -14.85 11.77 24.28
N ARG A 217 -14.22 10.64 23.95
CA ARG A 217 -14.23 9.40 24.75
C ARG A 217 -12.84 9.07 25.26
N SER A 218 -12.79 8.46 26.44
CA SER A 218 -11.55 7.92 26.99
C SER A 218 -11.03 6.76 26.13
N TYR A 219 -9.70 6.65 26.03
CA TYR A 219 -9.04 5.60 25.25
C TYR A 219 -7.89 4.99 26.03
N GLY A 220 -7.93 3.67 26.24
CA GLY A 220 -6.90 2.95 26.99
C GLY A 220 -5.67 2.63 26.14
N PHE A 221 -4.48 3.01 26.62
CA PHE A 221 -3.21 2.61 26.00
C PHE A 221 -2.55 1.45 26.75
N THR A 222 -2.34 1.64 28.05
CA THR A 222 -1.74 0.67 28.96
C THR A 222 -2.37 0.81 30.34
N SER A 223 -2.01 -0.06 31.29
CA SER A 223 -2.41 0.13 32.70
C SER A 223 -1.85 1.42 33.32
N LEU A 224 -0.80 2.00 32.74
CA LEU A 224 -0.12 3.21 33.24
C LEU A 224 -0.62 4.50 32.58
N PHE A 225 -1.32 4.40 31.46
CA PHE A 225 -1.78 5.58 30.71
C PHE A 225 -3.05 5.28 29.92
N SER A 226 -4.01 6.18 30.07
CA SER A 226 -5.23 6.27 29.28
C SER A 226 -5.46 7.73 28.90
N TYR A 227 -5.91 7.98 27.69
CA TYR A 227 -6.45 9.27 27.33
C TYR A 227 -7.81 9.46 28.00
N ASP A 228 -8.02 10.62 28.64
CA ASP A 228 -9.30 11.06 29.17
C ASP A 228 -9.54 12.50 28.69
N PRO A 229 -10.59 12.77 27.90
CA PRO A 229 -10.88 14.10 27.35
C PRO A 229 -11.22 15.15 28.42
N LEU A 230 -11.59 14.74 29.64
CA LEU A 230 -11.82 15.65 30.76
C LEU A 230 -10.51 16.12 31.41
N GLN A 231 -9.47 15.29 31.35
CA GLN A 231 -8.18 15.55 31.99
C GLN A 231 -7.11 16.01 31.00
N HIS A 232 -7.23 15.65 29.72
CA HIS A 232 -6.21 15.88 28.72
C HIS A 232 -6.69 16.78 27.59
N ASP A 233 -5.78 17.61 27.07
CA ASP A 233 -6.02 18.39 25.86
C ASP A 233 -4.84 18.32 24.89
N PHE A 234 -5.11 18.56 23.62
CA PHE A 234 -4.10 18.66 22.57
C PHE A 234 -3.77 20.12 22.30
N SER A 235 -2.55 20.38 21.83
CA SER A 235 -2.19 21.70 21.32
C SER A 235 -3.05 22.07 20.10
N ALA A 236 -3.20 23.36 19.81
CA ALA A 236 -3.93 23.80 18.61
C ALA A 236 -3.31 23.22 17.33
N SER A 237 -1.97 23.17 17.26
CA SER A 237 -1.23 22.58 16.15
C SER A 237 -1.53 21.09 15.97
N ASP A 238 -1.57 20.32 17.06
CA ASP A 238 -1.85 18.88 16.99
C ASP A 238 -3.30 18.60 16.62
N LYS A 239 -4.25 19.43 17.08
CA LYS A 239 -5.67 19.35 16.69
C LYS A 239 -5.84 19.52 15.18
N GLU A 240 -5.14 20.46 14.57
CA GLU A 240 -5.15 20.66 13.11
C GLU A 240 -4.61 19.43 12.37
N VAL A 241 -3.50 18.84 12.83
CA VAL A 241 -2.94 17.63 12.23
C VAL A 241 -3.91 16.45 12.36
N ILE A 242 -4.52 16.26 13.54
CA ILE A 242 -5.54 15.23 13.78
C ILE A 242 -6.72 15.40 12.81
N GLU A 243 -7.19 16.64 12.60
CA GLU A 243 -8.27 16.92 11.65
C GLU A 243 -7.87 16.57 10.21
N MET A 244 -6.64 16.90 9.79
CA MET A 244 -6.10 16.51 8.47
C MET A 244 -6.04 14.99 8.29
N LEU A 245 -5.69 14.24 9.35
CA LEU A 245 -5.67 12.78 9.31
C LEU A 245 -7.07 12.19 9.16
N LEU A 246 -8.04 12.68 9.93
CA LEU A 246 -9.43 12.22 9.82
C LEU A 246 -10.01 12.51 8.44
N LYS A 247 -9.71 13.68 7.85
CA LYS A 247 -10.08 14.01 6.46
C LYS A 247 -9.42 13.07 5.44
N SER A 248 -8.15 12.71 5.64
CA SER A 248 -7.47 11.74 4.77
C SER A 248 -8.18 10.39 4.77
N VAL A 249 -8.62 9.92 5.94
CA VAL A 249 -9.38 8.68 6.09
C VAL A 249 -10.77 8.79 5.44
N GLU A 250 -11.43 9.94 5.55
CA GLU A 250 -12.71 10.20 4.90
C GLU A 250 -12.60 10.15 3.37
N TYR A 251 -11.61 10.82 2.79
CA TYR A 251 -11.37 10.77 1.33
C TYR A 251 -11.13 9.35 0.83
N GLU A 252 -10.36 8.55 1.57
CA GLU A 252 -10.11 7.15 1.25
C GLU A 252 -11.42 6.33 1.27
N ARG A 253 -12.28 6.50 2.29
CA ARG A 253 -13.58 5.81 2.37
C ARG A 253 -14.49 6.14 1.19
N VAL A 254 -14.57 7.41 0.78
CA VAL A 254 -15.36 7.83 -0.37
C VAL A 254 -14.83 7.16 -1.65
N TYR A 255 -13.51 7.17 -1.85
CA TYR A 255 -12.88 6.54 -3.01
C TYR A 255 -13.12 5.02 -3.08
N GLN A 256 -13.09 4.34 -1.93
CA GLN A 256 -13.41 2.90 -1.83
C GLN A 256 -14.88 2.61 -2.12
N GLN A 257 -15.81 3.44 -1.65
CA GLN A 257 -17.24 3.29 -1.91
C GLN A 257 -17.59 3.47 -3.39
N MET A 258 -16.86 4.32 -4.12
CA MET A 258 -17.07 4.55 -5.55
C MET A 258 -16.52 3.43 -6.45
N GLN A 259 -15.61 2.57 -5.95
CA GLN A 259 -14.95 1.49 -6.72
C GLN A 259 -15.40 0.08 -6.31
N ALA A 260 -16.57 -0.03 -5.66
CA ALA A 260 -17.04 -1.17 -4.88
C ALA A 260 -17.21 -2.55 -5.59
N HIS A 261 -16.68 -2.75 -6.79
CA HIS A 261 -16.80 -4.04 -7.49
C HIS A 261 -15.48 -4.76 -7.85
N HIS A 262 -14.30 -4.14 -7.72
CA HIS A 262 -13.05 -4.80 -8.16
C HIS A 262 -11.84 -4.78 -7.22
N PHE A 263 -11.86 -4.04 -6.10
CA PHE A 263 -10.69 -3.96 -5.21
C PHE A 263 -11.12 -3.90 -3.74
N ARG A 264 -11.38 -5.06 -3.12
CA ARG A 264 -11.78 -5.09 -1.71
C ARG A 264 -10.69 -5.44 -0.70
N ASN A 265 -9.48 -5.84 -1.11
CA ASN A 265 -8.43 -6.27 -0.17
C ASN A 265 -7.04 -5.76 -0.54
N ASN A 266 -6.76 -4.46 -0.39
CA ASN A 266 -5.35 -4.03 -0.33
C ASN A 266 -5.10 -2.71 0.42
N SER A 267 -5.97 -2.35 1.36
CA SER A 267 -5.62 -1.28 2.30
C SER A 267 -4.42 -1.80 3.11
N ILE A 268 -3.27 -1.14 2.95
CA ILE A 268 -2.08 -1.27 3.80
C ILE A 268 -2.54 -1.53 5.24
N SER A 269 -2.36 -2.77 5.67
CA SER A 269 -2.80 -3.32 6.95
C SER A 269 -1.84 -2.86 8.05
N ASP A 270 -1.72 -1.55 8.21
CA ASP A 270 -1.00 -0.98 9.33
C ASP A 270 -1.96 -0.07 10.09
N GLU A 271 -2.75 -0.66 11.00
CA GLU A 271 -3.66 0.06 11.90
C GLU A 271 -2.96 1.16 12.72
N ARG A 272 -1.62 1.15 12.73
CA ARG A 272 -0.74 2.08 13.42
C ARG A 272 -0.48 3.38 12.63
N SER A 273 -0.72 3.40 11.33
CA SER A 273 -0.44 4.56 10.48
C SER A 273 -1.65 4.97 9.63
N ILE A 274 -1.70 6.25 9.27
CA ILE A 274 -2.68 6.80 8.33
C ILE A 274 -1.96 7.27 7.09
N THR A 275 -2.44 6.84 5.92
CA THR A 275 -1.98 7.35 4.63
C THR A 275 -2.47 8.78 4.43
N ILE A 276 -1.54 9.68 4.11
CA ILE A 276 -1.88 11.06 3.78
C ILE A 276 -2.42 11.11 2.35
N SER A 277 -3.63 11.65 2.22
CA SER A 277 -4.26 11.85 0.91
C SER A 277 -3.43 12.81 0.06
N PRO A 278 -3.22 12.52 -1.25
CA PRO A 278 -2.56 13.45 -2.16
C PRO A 278 -3.17 14.86 -2.20
N LEU A 279 -4.48 14.96 -1.96
CA LEU A 279 -5.21 16.23 -1.92
C LEU A 279 -4.81 17.13 -0.75
N LEU A 280 -4.33 16.53 0.35
CA LEU A 280 -3.97 17.25 1.58
C LEU A 280 -2.46 17.39 1.75
N ALA A 281 -1.65 16.85 0.84
CA ALA A 281 -0.22 16.72 1.02
C ALA A 281 0.52 18.05 1.17
N ASP A 282 0.13 19.07 0.40
CA ASP A 282 0.80 20.37 0.43
C ASP A 282 0.57 21.08 1.78
N ALA A 283 -0.69 21.08 2.26
CA ALA A 283 -1.06 21.63 3.56
C ALA A 283 -0.44 20.82 4.71
N PHE A 284 -0.44 19.49 4.58
CA PHE A 284 0.16 18.58 5.54
C PHE A 284 1.66 18.81 5.70
N LEU A 285 2.42 18.83 4.59
CA LEU A 285 3.87 19.02 4.62
C LEU A 285 4.26 20.43 5.11
N ALA A 286 3.49 21.47 4.73
CA ALA A 286 3.67 22.80 5.28
C ALA A 286 3.52 22.80 6.81
N LYS A 287 2.50 22.11 7.32
CA LYS A 287 2.28 21.98 8.77
C LYS A 287 3.40 21.21 9.46
N MET A 288 3.86 20.12 8.86
CA MET A 288 4.97 19.33 9.39
C MET A 288 6.30 20.10 9.42
N ALA A 289 6.48 21.11 8.56
CA ALA A 289 7.66 21.97 8.57
C ALA A 289 7.65 23.01 9.71
N GLU A 290 6.50 23.30 10.31
CA GLU A 290 6.37 24.23 11.45
C GLU A 290 6.76 23.61 12.79
N GLY A 291 6.73 22.27 12.89
CA GLY A 291 6.84 21.54 14.14
C GLY A 291 7.87 20.40 14.13
N PRO A 292 8.12 19.78 15.29
CA PRO A 292 8.97 18.61 15.37
C PRO A 292 8.26 17.40 14.74
N VAL A 293 8.83 16.90 13.66
CA VAL A 293 8.41 15.67 12.99
C VAL A 293 9.64 14.82 12.70
N ARG A 294 9.51 13.52 12.83
CA ARG A 294 10.57 12.58 12.45
C ARG A 294 10.23 11.94 11.11
N LEU A 295 11.10 12.11 10.12
CA LEU A 295 10.96 11.53 8.79
C LEU A 295 11.76 10.23 8.69
N GLU A 296 11.12 9.15 8.25
CA GLU A 296 11.79 7.85 8.05
C GLU A 296 11.57 7.32 6.64
N TYR A 297 12.66 7.02 5.93
CA TYR A 297 12.62 6.34 4.63
C TYR A 297 13.99 5.78 4.26
N GLY A 298 14.01 4.74 3.40
CA GLY A 298 15.27 4.15 2.92
C GLY A 298 16.20 3.63 4.03
N GLY A 299 15.64 3.25 5.19
CA GLY A 299 16.39 2.85 6.39
C GLY A 299 17.05 4.01 7.15
N SER A 300 16.85 5.25 6.73
CA SER A 300 17.39 6.46 7.36
C SER A 300 16.31 7.20 8.14
N VAL A 301 16.74 7.95 9.15
CA VAL A 301 15.89 8.78 10.01
C VAL A 301 16.40 10.21 9.96
N TYR A 302 15.49 11.16 9.76
CA TYR A 302 15.78 12.59 9.72
C TYR A 302 14.85 13.35 10.68
N GLU A 303 15.39 14.36 11.35
CA GLU A 303 14.61 15.25 12.21
C GLU A 303 14.15 16.49 11.42
N GLY A 304 12.87 16.82 11.56
CA GLY A 304 12.20 17.90 10.85
C GLY A 304 11.94 17.60 9.37
N VAL A 305 11.19 18.51 8.74
CA VAL A 305 10.89 18.53 7.30
C VAL A 305 11.06 19.96 6.79
N ALA A 306 11.66 20.13 5.62
CA ALA A 306 11.76 21.41 4.92
C ALA A 306 11.04 21.32 3.57
N VAL A 307 10.24 22.32 3.23
CA VAL A 307 9.45 22.34 1.97
C VAL A 307 9.91 23.50 1.09
N HIS A 308 10.22 23.19 -0.17
CA HIS A 308 10.71 24.12 -1.17
C HIS A 308 9.79 24.11 -2.39
N HIS A 309 9.57 25.27 -3.01
CA HIS A 309 8.65 25.41 -4.15
C HIS A 309 9.38 25.67 -5.48
N ASP A 310 10.50 26.40 -5.47
CA ASP A 310 11.14 26.90 -6.70
C ASP A 310 12.64 26.54 -6.83
N GLU A 311 13.21 25.79 -5.88
CA GLU A 311 14.66 25.53 -5.81
C GLU A 311 14.96 24.05 -5.99
N LEU A 312 14.91 23.52 -7.22
CA LEU A 312 15.31 22.12 -7.44
C LEU A 312 16.85 21.99 -7.40
N PRO A 313 17.45 21.19 -6.49
CA PRO A 313 18.90 21.03 -6.41
C PRO A 313 19.45 20.05 -7.45
N LEU A 314 18.70 19.76 -8.52
CA LEU A 314 19.11 18.76 -9.50
C LEU A 314 20.17 19.35 -10.44
N THR A 315 21.36 18.74 -10.45
CA THR A 315 22.41 19.07 -11.41
C THR A 315 22.65 17.90 -12.35
N LEU A 316 22.28 18.08 -13.62
CA LEU A 316 22.51 17.08 -14.66
C LEU A 316 23.84 17.37 -15.34
N GLN A 317 24.63 16.34 -15.65
CA GLN A 317 25.95 16.51 -16.28
C GLN A 317 26.03 15.81 -17.64
N LEU A 318 26.43 16.56 -18.66
CA LEU A 318 26.69 16.03 -20.00
C LEU A 318 28.20 16.05 -20.27
N ASP A 319 28.77 14.86 -20.45
CA ASP A 319 30.20 14.60 -20.61
C ASP A 319 30.51 13.87 -21.93
N LYS A 320 31.81 13.73 -22.27
CA LYS A 320 32.24 12.87 -23.38
C LYS A 320 32.08 11.40 -23.00
N GLY A 321 31.53 10.61 -23.90
CA GLY A 321 31.56 9.16 -23.83
C GLY A 321 32.95 8.59 -24.14
N SER A 322 33.07 7.27 -24.02
CA SER A 322 34.34 6.54 -24.18
C SER A 322 34.79 6.38 -25.65
N LYS A 323 33.92 6.65 -26.63
CA LYS A 323 34.23 6.58 -28.07
C LYS A 323 34.50 7.98 -28.64
N GLN A 324 35.10 8.04 -29.83
CA GLN A 324 35.13 9.28 -30.60
C GLN A 324 33.69 9.77 -30.84
N ASP A 325 33.46 11.05 -30.57
CA ASP A 325 32.19 11.75 -30.78
C ASP A 325 30.91 11.18 -30.12
N SER A 326 31.08 10.28 -29.13
CA SER A 326 29.98 9.91 -28.24
C SER A 326 29.92 10.82 -27.00
N PHE A 327 28.71 10.96 -26.47
CA PHE A 327 28.41 11.73 -25.27
C PHE A 327 27.77 10.82 -24.21
N LYS A 328 27.87 11.22 -22.95
CA LYS A 328 27.20 10.54 -21.83
C LYS A 328 26.46 11.58 -20.99
N LEU A 329 25.19 11.29 -20.68
CA LEU A 329 24.41 12.04 -19.71
C LEU A 329 24.40 11.27 -18.39
N ASP A 330 24.86 11.91 -17.32
CA ASP A 330 24.84 11.35 -15.98
C ASP A 330 23.54 11.74 -15.25
N LEU A 331 22.75 10.71 -14.95
CA LEU A 331 21.48 10.81 -14.21
C LEU A 331 21.58 10.26 -12.79
N SER A 332 22.80 9.99 -12.28
CA SER A 332 23.01 9.37 -10.97
C SER A 332 22.44 10.21 -9.83
N ASP A 333 22.54 11.55 -9.93
CA ASP A 333 21.95 12.49 -8.94
C ASP A 333 20.41 12.34 -8.85
N LEU A 334 19.75 11.99 -9.96
CA LEU A 334 18.30 11.75 -9.97
C LEU A 334 17.93 10.41 -9.31
N LEU A 335 18.81 9.41 -9.37
CA LEU A 335 18.61 8.10 -8.72
C LEU A 335 18.76 8.16 -7.20
N LEU A 336 19.58 9.08 -6.69
CA LEU A 336 19.78 9.26 -5.24
C LEU A 336 18.58 9.92 -4.54
N ARG A 337 17.67 10.53 -5.30
CA ARG A 337 16.52 11.27 -4.80
C ARG A 337 15.26 10.45 -4.94
N GLU A 338 14.37 10.50 -3.96
CA GLU A 338 13.09 9.80 -4.01
C GLU A 338 12.04 10.64 -4.74
N TYR A 339 11.23 10.03 -5.60
CA TYR A 339 10.20 10.75 -6.36
C TYR A 339 8.81 10.28 -5.95
N LEU A 340 8.13 11.13 -5.19
CA LEU A 340 6.80 10.92 -4.65
C LEU A 340 5.77 11.29 -5.71
N GLY A 341 5.59 10.40 -6.70
CA GLY A 341 4.77 10.67 -7.89
C GLY A 341 3.31 11.01 -7.63
N LEU A 342 2.71 10.47 -6.56
CA LEU A 342 1.32 10.83 -6.17
C LEU A 342 1.21 12.26 -5.62
N TYR A 343 2.29 12.77 -5.05
CA TYR A 343 2.31 14.04 -4.33
C TYR A 343 3.00 15.16 -5.15
N GLY A 344 3.73 14.79 -6.20
CA GLY A 344 4.49 15.73 -7.03
C GLY A 344 5.71 16.30 -6.33
N TYR A 345 6.36 15.53 -5.46
CA TYR A 345 7.55 15.95 -4.71
C TYR A 345 8.78 15.14 -5.09
N LEU A 346 9.92 15.83 -5.17
CA LEU A 346 11.24 15.20 -5.14
C LEU A 346 11.82 15.34 -3.72
N VAL A 347 12.35 14.26 -3.16
CA VAL A 347 12.83 14.22 -1.77
C VAL A 347 14.33 13.92 -1.72
N GLU A 348 15.03 14.74 -0.96
CA GLU A 348 16.45 14.57 -0.63
C GLU A 348 16.64 14.82 0.87
N ARG A 349 17.01 13.78 1.61
CA ARG A 349 17.07 13.80 3.08
C ARG A 349 15.72 14.27 3.66
N ASN A 350 15.69 15.34 4.45
CA ASN A 350 14.48 15.95 4.98
C ASN A 350 13.89 17.08 4.11
N HIS A 351 14.40 17.28 2.89
CA HIS A 351 13.96 18.36 2.01
C HIS A 351 12.98 17.82 0.96
N PHE A 352 11.81 18.46 0.89
CA PHE A 352 10.73 18.17 -0.06
C PHE A 352 10.66 19.31 -1.07
N TYR A 353 10.95 19.01 -2.33
CA TYR A 353 10.90 19.97 -3.42
C TYR A 353 9.62 19.74 -4.23
N LYS A 354 8.68 20.69 -4.15
CA LYS A 354 7.45 20.65 -4.96
C LYS A 354 7.82 20.88 -6.42
N LEU A 355 7.31 20.00 -7.28
CA LEU A 355 7.54 20.08 -8.71
C LEU A 355 6.34 20.70 -9.41
N SER A 356 6.60 21.55 -10.40
CA SER A 356 5.58 21.97 -11.36
C SER A 356 5.07 20.79 -12.20
N PRO A 357 3.86 20.87 -12.78
CA PRO A 357 3.31 19.79 -13.63
C PRO A 357 4.26 19.37 -14.76
N ASP A 358 4.91 20.33 -15.41
CA ASP A 358 5.91 20.07 -16.46
C ASP A 358 7.10 19.25 -15.91
N GLN A 359 7.64 19.65 -14.76
CA GLN A 359 8.76 18.95 -14.11
C GLN A 359 8.38 17.53 -13.69
N GLN A 360 7.16 17.32 -13.18
CA GLN A 360 6.66 16.00 -12.79
C GLN A 360 6.63 15.04 -13.98
N GLN A 361 6.15 15.50 -15.13
CA GLN A 361 6.09 14.70 -16.35
C GLN A 361 7.50 14.26 -16.78
N TYR A 362 8.46 15.19 -16.79
CA TYR A 362 9.82 14.85 -17.20
C TYR A 362 10.55 13.93 -16.21
N ILE A 363 10.42 14.17 -14.90
CA ILE A 363 11.06 13.30 -13.89
C ILE A 363 10.49 11.88 -13.98
N LYS A 364 9.18 11.75 -14.20
CA LYS A 364 8.55 10.45 -14.41
C LYS A 364 9.15 9.71 -15.61
N GLU A 365 9.22 10.34 -16.78
CA GLU A 365 9.80 9.76 -17.99
C GLU A 365 11.26 9.34 -17.80
N VAL A 366 12.08 10.22 -17.20
CA VAL A 366 13.50 9.95 -16.97
C VAL A 366 13.69 8.81 -15.98
N LYS A 367 12.95 8.78 -14.87
CA LYS A 367 13.03 7.68 -13.90
C LYS A 367 12.58 6.35 -14.48
N GLU A 368 11.52 6.33 -15.28
CA GLU A 368 11.08 5.12 -15.99
C GLU A 368 12.16 4.59 -16.95
N LEU A 369 12.84 5.49 -17.68
CA LEU A 369 13.92 5.12 -18.59
C LEU A 369 15.11 4.52 -17.85
N VAL A 370 15.54 5.14 -16.74
CA VAL A 370 16.68 4.66 -15.95
C VAL A 370 16.36 3.32 -15.28
N ASN A 371 15.14 3.15 -14.76
CA ASN A 371 14.70 1.89 -14.15
C ASN A 371 14.67 0.74 -15.17
N LYS A 372 14.27 0.99 -16.42
CA LYS A 372 14.29 -0.03 -17.50
C LYS A 372 15.72 -0.44 -17.87
N THR A 373 16.61 0.54 -17.99
CA THR A 373 17.99 0.31 -18.45
C THR A 373 18.94 -0.16 -17.33
N HIS A 374 18.53 -0.04 -16.06
CA HIS A 374 19.37 -0.27 -14.87
C HIS A 374 20.70 0.50 -14.92
N ASN A 375 20.77 1.57 -15.72
CA ASN A 375 21.98 2.30 -16.00
C ASN A 375 21.69 3.81 -15.91
N PRO A 376 22.30 4.53 -14.94
CA PRO A 376 22.15 5.98 -14.84
C PRO A 376 22.89 6.74 -15.93
N LEU A 377 23.75 6.08 -16.71
CA LEU A 377 24.53 6.70 -17.77
C LEU A 377 23.84 6.46 -19.11
N LEU A 378 23.24 7.52 -19.65
CA LEU A 378 22.66 7.49 -20.99
C LEU A 378 23.73 7.85 -22.02
N MET A 379 24.14 6.87 -22.82
CA MET A 379 25.06 7.09 -23.94
C MET A 379 24.29 7.69 -25.13
N ILE A 380 24.87 8.73 -25.73
CA ILE A 380 24.29 9.45 -26.86
C ILE A 380 25.34 9.42 -27.97
N ASP A 381 25.01 8.77 -29.08
CA ASP A 381 25.88 8.70 -30.25
C ASP A 381 25.83 10.02 -31.05
N GLU A 382 26.81 10.22 -31.93
CA GLU A 382 26.98 11.46 -32.72
C GLU A 382 25.72 11.82 -33.54
N GLU A 383 25.04 10.83 -34.13
CA GLU A 383 23.81 11.05 -34.90
C GLU A 383 22.64 11.54 -34.04
N GLN A 384 22.67 11.24 -32.74
CA GLN A 384 21.60 11.54 -31.79
C GLN A 384 21.86 12.84 -31.02
N ILE A 385 23.08 13.36 -31.04
CA ILE A 385 23.45 14.53 -30.23
C ILE A 385 22.71 15.79 -30.68
N GLU A 386 22.56 16.03 -31.97
CA GLU A 386 21.88 17.23 -32.48
C GLU A 386 20.37 17.24 -32.15
N PRO A 387 19.61 16.15 -32.39
CA PRO A 387 18.23 16.02 -31.89
C PRO A 387 18.14 16.16 -30.36
N PHE A 388 19.08 15.58 -29.63
CA PHE A 388 19.12 15.62 -28.17
C PHE A 388 19.33 17.04 -27.64
N LEU A 389 20.29 17.78 -28.19
CA LEU A 389 20.57 19.16 -27.81
C LEU A 389 19.39 20.09 -28.15
N SER A 390 18.71 19.85 -29.28
CA SER A 390 17.57 20.68 -29.69
C SER A 390 16.30 20.45 -28.85
N HIS A 391 15.99 19.19 -28.52
CA HIS A 391 14.71 18.86 -27.89
C HIS A 391 14.79 18.57 -26.39
N VAL A 392 15.93 18.06 -25.91
CA VAL A 392 16.07 17.53 -24.55
C VAL A 392 16.72 18.56 -23.63
N VAL A 393 17.78 19.25 -24.08
CA VAL A 393 18.46 20.28 -23.26
C VAL A 393 17.54 21.42 -22.80
N PRO A 394 16.69 22.02 -23.66
CA PRO A 394 15.76 23.06 -23.21
C PRO A 394 14.77 22.57 -22.16
N LYS A 395 14.33 21.31 -22.28
CA LYS A 395 13.44 20.67 -21.31
C LYS A 395 14.17 20.35 -20.01
N MET A 396 15.39 19.84 -20.08
CA MET A 396 16.23 19.55 -18.90
C MET A 396 16.55 20.80 -18.08
N ASN A 397 16.75 21.95 -18.72
CA ASN A 397 16.94 23.23 -18.02
C ASN A 397 15.70 23.67 -17.23
N ARG A 398 14.50 23.17 -17.56
CA ARG A 398 13.29 23.40 -16.76
C ARG A 398 13.20 22.45 -15.57
N ILE A 399 13.82 21.29 -15.66
CA ILE A 399 13.87 20.30 -14.57
C ILE A 399 14.92 20.71 -13.55
N GLY A 400 16.14 21.03 -13.97
CA GLY A 400 17.23 21.41 -13.08
C GLY A 400 18.35 22.15 -13.80
N LYS A 401 19.47 22.38 -13.12
CA LYS A 401 20.62 23.06 -13.71
C LYS A 401 21.45 22.05 -14.52
N LEU A 402 21.44 22.17 -15.85
CA LEU A 402 22.34 21.37 -16.69
C LEU A 402 23.74 21.98 -16.68
N LYS A 403 24.73 21.23 -16.20
CA LYS A 403 26.15 21.55 -16.37
C LYS A 403 26.69 20.83 -17.60
N ILE A 404 27.24 21.60 -18.52
CA ILE A 404 27.90 21.11 -19.72
C ILE A 404 29.39 21.41 -19.57
N ALA A 405 30.26 20.41 -19.74
CA ALA A 405 31.69 20.61 -19.65
C ALA A 405 32.18 21.69 -20.65
N MET A 406 32.98 22.67 -20.17
CA MET A 406 33.31 23.92 -20.88
C MET A 406 33.84 23.74 -22.32
N ARG A 407 34.51 22.64 -22.64
CA ARG A 407 35.07 22.39 -23.99
C ARG A 407 34.03 22.21 -25.10
N TYR A 408 32.74 22.04 -24.75
CA TYR A 408 31.65 21.86 -25.72
C TYR A 408 30.78 23.10 -25.93
N GLN A 409 31.01 24.19 -25.18
CA GLN A 409 30.41 25.49 -25.50
C GLN A 409 30.80 25.95 -26.93
N ALA A 410 31.96 25.51 -27.42
CA ALA A 410 32.41 25.75 -28.79
C ALA A 410 31.65 24.91 -29.85
N VAL A 411 31.26 23.67 -29.53
CA VAL A 411 30.43 22.82 -30.41
C VAL A 411 29.01 23.39 -30.50
N PHE A 412 28.46 23.90 -29.38
CA PHE A 412 27.23 24.69 -29.39
C PHE A 412 27.31 25.92 -30.29
N ARG A 413 28.45 26.64 -30.30
CA ARG A 413 28.68 27.76 -31.22
C ARG A 413 28.73 27.34 -32.69
N ASN A 414 29.30 26.17 -32.99
CA ASN A 414 29.39 25.67 -34.37
C ASN A 414 28.06 25.12 -34.91
N PHE A 415 27.23 24.48 -34.08
CA PHE A 415 25.86 24.10 -34.48
C PHE A 415 24.96 25.32 -34.71
N HIS A 416 25.15 26.40 -33.93
CA HIS A 416 24.50 27.70 -34.15
C HIS A 416 24.80 28.33 -35.53
N CYS A 417 25.90 27.95 -36.18
CA CYS A 417 26.27 28.45 -37.51
C CYS A 417 25.65 27.67 -38.67
N ARG A 418 25.09 26.47 -38.47
CA ARG A 418 24.52 25.64 -39.56
C ARG A 418 23.00 25.71 -39.69
N ARG A 419 22.27 26.11 -38.65
CA ARG A 419 20.82 26.34 -38.73
C ARG A 419 20.41 27.56 -37.93
N ARG A 420 19.70 28.45 -38.61
CA ARG A 420 19.12 29.71 -38.12
C ARG A 420 18.12 29.42 -37.00
N PHE A 421 18.61 29.30 -35.76
CA PHE A 421 17.82 29.27 -34.54
C PHE A 421 18.39 30.33 -33.58
N LEU A 422 18.04 31.59 -33.82
CA LEU A 422 18.02 32.58 -32.74
C LEU A 422 16.78 32.28 -31.90
N TRP A 423 16.97 32.13 -30.59
CA TRP A 423 16.05 32.30 -29.45
C TRP A 423 16.42 31.25 -28.39
N ILE A 424 16.52 31.67 -27.12
CA ILE A 424 17.00 30.93 -25.94
C ILE A 424 18.51 31.05 -25.67
N LEU A 425 18.93 32.26 -25.30
CA LEU A 425 20.00 32.53 -24.31
C LEU A 425 20.05 34.01 -23.88
N SER A 426 19.09 34.83 -24.32
CA SER A 426 18.92 36.20 -23.83
C SER A 426 17.55 36.36 -23.20
N MET A 427 17.46 36.12 -21.89
CA MET A 427 16.59 36.89 -20.98
C MET A 427 16.93 36.62 -19.50
N LYS A 428 17.82 37.48 -18.99
CA LYS A 428 17.89 38.07 -17.64
C LYS A 428 17.63 37.17 -16.41
N SER A 429 18.71 36.70 -15.78
CA SER A 429 19.04 36.97 -14.35
C SER A 429 20.19 36.06 -13.87
N CYS A 430 21.39 36.22 -14.43
CA CYS A 430 22.59 35.69 -13.79
C CYS A 430 23.74 36.66 -14.03
N ARG A 431 24.14 37.35 -12.96
CA ARG A 431 25.44 38.02 -12.88
C ARG A 431 26.51 36.93 -13.06
N PHE A 432 27.08 36.86 -14.26
CA PHE A 432 28.37 36.22 -14.46
C PHE A 432 29.35 37.31 -14.84
N ASP A 433 30.41 37.44 -14.06
CA ASP A 433 31.56 38.30 -14.35
C ASP A 433 32.18 37.87 -15.69
N TRP A 434 32.12 38.75 -16.67
CA TRP A 434 32.82 38.62 -17.94
C TRP A 434 34.14 39.37 -17.85
N ASN A 435 35.22 38.69 -17.44
CA ASN A 435 36.58 39.16 -17.70
C ASN A 435 37.14 38.48 -18.95
N ILE A 436 37.03 39.21 -20.06
CA ILE A 436 38.02 39.41 -21.14
C ILE A 436 39.00 38.27 -21.38
N ILE A 437 38.80 37.53 -22.50
CA ILE A 437 39.89 37.18 -23.43
C ILE A 437 39.36 37.28 -24.87
N MET A 438 39.72 38.37 -25.55
CA MET A 438 39.68 38.48 -27.01
C MET A 438 40.79 37.60 -27.61
N VAL A 439 40.48 36.63 -28.47
CA VAL A 439 41.37 36.27 -29.59
C VAL A 439 40.55 35.83 -30.82
N ARG A 440 40.63 36.71 -31.83
CA ARG A 440 40.63 36.56 -33.30
C ARG A 440 39.95 35.36 -33.98
N LYS A 441 39.09 35.75 -34.94
CA LYS A 441 38.62 35.04 -36.13
C LYS A 441 39.69 34.18 -36.80
N CYS A 442 39.33 32.95 -37.16
CA CYS A 442 39.36 32.43 -38.54
C CYS A 442 38.29 31.36 -38.67
#